data_AF-A0A3A9SC31-F1
#
_entry.id   AF-A0A3A9SC31-F1
#
_cell.length_a   1.000
_cell.length_b   1.000
_cell.length_c   1.000
_cell.angle_alpha   90.00
_cell.angle_beta   90.00
_cell.angle_gamma   90.00
#
_symmetry.space_group_name_H-M   'P 1'
#
loop_
_entity.id
_entity.type
_entity.pdbx_description
1 polymer ?
#
loop_
_entity_poly.entity_id
_entity_poly.type
_entity_poly.pdbx_seq_one_letter_code
_entity_poly.pdbx_strand_id
1 'polypeptide(L)'
;MEAIYNNADYILRYVVEYSTLLLEFFGICILVFTAVKCFIFWLKKDESIRLQLAQGIALALEFKLGGEVLRTVVVREWAELGILGAIILLRATLTFLIHWEIKNEKEALEPGEKKE
;
A
#
# COMPACT_ATOMS: atom_id res chain seq x y z
N MET A 1 -31.82 19.15 -17.14
CA MET A 1 -30.78 19.35 -16.11
C MET A 1 -30.26 17.99 -15.61
N GLU A 2 -31.17 17.05 -15.29
CA GLU A 2 -30.83 15.67 -14.88
C GLU A 2 -30.00 14.88 -15.90
N ALA A 3 -30.34 14.93 -17.19
CA ALA A 3 -29.59 14.21 -18.23
C ALA A 3 -28.12 14.67 -18.38
N ILE A 4 -27.85 15.96 -18.14
CA ILE A 4 -26.49 16.53 -18.19
C ILE A 4 -25.68 16.05 -16.98
N TYR A 5 -26.32 16.00 -15.81
CA TYR A 5 -25.69 15.52 -14.58
C TYR A 5 -25.34 14.03 -14.66
N ASN A 6 -26.27 13.20 -15.16
CA ASN A 6 -26.04 11.77 -15.32
C ASN A 6 -24.90 11.49 -16.30
N ASN A 7 -24.85 12.20 -17.44
CA ASN A 7 -23.77 12.01 -18.41
C ASN A 7 -22.40 12.42 -17.85
N ALA A 8 -22.35 13.49 -17.05
CA ALA A 8 -21.12 13.91 -16.37
C ALA A 8 -20.64 12.88 -15.33
N ASP A 9 -21.56 12.28 -14.55
CA ASP A 9 -21.24 11.22 -13.59
C ASP A 9 -20.68 9.97 -14.28
N TYR A 10 -21.28 9.53 -15.39
CA TYR A 10 -20.78 8.41 -16.19
C TYR A 10 -19.36 8.66 -16.70
N ILE A 11 -19.10 9.84 -17.28
CA ILE A 11 -17.77 10.19 -17.80
C ILE A 11 -16.74 10.17 -16.67
N LEU A 12 -17.08 10.74 -15.52
CA LEU A 12 -16.19 10.85 -14.37
C LEU A 12 -15.86 9.48 -13.76
N ARG A 13 -16.85 8.57 -13.65
CA ARG A 13 -16.64 7.18 -13.23
C ARG A 13 -15.69 6.43 -14.15
N TYR A 14 -15.93 6.49 -15.46
CA TYR A 14 -15.06 5.84 -16.44
C TYR A 14 -13.63 6.37 -16.36
N VAL A 15 -13.44 7.68 -16.31
CA VAL A 15 -12.12 8.30 -16.23
C VAL A 15 -11.35 7.80 -15.01
N VAL A 16 -12.00 7.71 -13.85
CA VAL A 16 -11.33 7.23 -12.64
C VAL A 16 -11.08 5.74 -12.63
N GLU A 17 -12.02 4.93 -13.13
CA GLU A 17 -11.80 3.50 -13.22
C GLU A 17 -10.62 3.16 -14.14
N TYR A 18 -10.53 3.81 -15.30
CA TYR A 18 -9.38 3.68 -16.19
C TYR A 18 -8.09 4.23 -15.56
N SER A 19 -8.15 5.34 -14.83
CA SER A 19 -6.96 5.93 -14.19
C SER A 19 -6.45 5.05 -13.05
N THR A 20 -7.33 4.50 -12.21
CA THR A 20 -6.96 3.54 -11.15
C THR A 20 -6.34 2.29 -11.76
N LEU A 21 -6.94 1.72 -12.80
CA LEU A 21 -6.41 0.56 -13.51
C LEU A 21 -5.00 0.83 -14.06
N LEU A 22 -4.77 2.01 -14.65
CA LEU A 22 -3.45 2.40 -15.14
C LEU A 22 -2.43 2.52 -14.02
N LEU A 23 -2.77 3.15 -12.89
CA LEU A 23 -1.86 3.28 -11.75
C LEU A 23 -1.50 1.91 -11.15
N GLU A 24 -2.49 1.02 -10.99
CA GLU A 24 -2.25 -0.35 -10.54
C GLU A 24 -1.33 -1.11 -11.50
N PHE A 25 -1.55 -0.95 -12.81
CA PHE A 25 -0.71 -1.57 -13.84
C PHE A 25 0.75 -1.10 -13.75
N PHE A 26 0.99 0.21 -13.59
CA PHE A 26 2.34 0.74 -13.38
C PHE A 26 2.98 0.18 -12.10
N GLY A 27 2.25 0.15 -11.00
CA GLY A 27 2.72 -0.42 -9.74
C GLY A 27 3.15 -1.88 -9.90
N ILE A 28 2.33 -2.70 -10.58
CA ILE A 28 2.65 -4.11 -10.87
C ILE A 28 3.90 -4.23 -11.75
N CYS A 29 4.01 -3.43 -12.81
CA CYS A 29 5.16 -3.47 -13.71
C CYS A 29 6.47 -3.14 -12.99
N ILE A 30 6.48 -2.12 -12.13
CA ILE A 30 7.64 -1.72 -11.33
C ILE A 30 8.01 -2.81 -10.33
N LEU A 31 7.02 -3.40 -9.66
CA LEU A 31 7.22 -4.51 -8.71
C LEU A 31 7.86 -5.71 -9.39
N VAL A 32 7.29 -6.14 -10.52
CA VAL A 32 7.79 -7.29 -11.29
C VAL A 32 9.20 -7.02 -11.80
N PHE A 33 9.45 -5.83 -12.38
CA PHE A 33 10.78 -5.47 -12.87
C PHE A 33 11.83 -5.45 -11.74
N THR A 34 11.49 -4.84 -10.60
CA THR A 34 12.39 -4.80 -9.44
C THR A 34 12.64 -6.20 -8.89
N ALA A 35 11.62 -7.06 -8.81
CA ALA A 35 11.74 -8.43 -8.34
C ALA A 35 12.66 -9.25 -9.25
N VAL A 36 12.47 -9.19 -10.58
CA VAL A 36 13.33 -9.88 -11.55
C VAL A 36 14.77 -9.39 -11.46
N LYS A 37 14.97 -8.06 -11.43
CA LYS A 37 16.30 -7.46 -11.30
C LYS A 37 17.00 -7.90 -10.01
N CYS A 38 16.29 -7.87 -8.88
CA CYS A 38 16.81 -8.32 -7.59
C CYS A 38 17.13 -9.81 -7.59
N PHE A 39 16.31 -10.64 -8.22
CA PHE A 39 16.55 -12.08 -8.34
C PHE A 39 17.83 -12.39 -9.13
N ILE A 40 18.06 -11.68 -10.24
CA ILE A 40 19.28 -11.82 -11.05
C ILE A 40 20.51 -11.34 -10.26
N PHE A 41 20.42 -10.22 -9.54
CA PHE A 41 21.52 -9.71 -8.71
C PHE A 41 21.81 -10.59 -7.49
N TRP A 42 20.79 -11.25 -6.94
CA TRP A 42 20.92 -12.15 -5.79
C TRP A 42 21.77 -13.36 -6.13
N LEU A 43 21.62 -13.90 -7.35
CA LEU A 43 22.52 -14.93 -7.88
C LEU A 43 23.98 -14.45 -7.99
N LYS A 44 24.22 -13.14 -8.11
CA LYS A 44 25.54 -12.53 -8.16
C LYS A 44 26.14 -12.15 -6.79
N LYS A 45 25.48 -12.48 -5.65
CA LYS A 45 25.96 -12.23 -4.27
C LYS A 45 26.26 -10.74 -3.93
N ASP A 46 25.45 -9.83 -4.45
CA ASP A 46 25.59 -8.39 -4.16
C ASP A 46 24.79 -7.99 -2.90
N GLU A 47 25.37 -7.20 -1.99
CA GLU A 47 24.74 -6.82 -0.73
C GLU A 47 23.74 -5.65 -0.89
N SER A 48 23.80 -4.94 -2.02
CA SER A 48 22.96 -3.77 -2.35
C SER A 48 21.50 -4.09 -2.69
N ILE A 49 21.11 -5.37 -2.72
CA ILE A 49 19.82 -5.85 -3.21
C ILE A 49 18.66 -5.48 -2.29
N ARG A 50 18.89 -5.50 -0.97
CA ARG A 50 17.82 -5.21 0.01
C ARG A 50 17.30 -3.79 -0.14
N LEU A 51 18.18 -2.83 -0.43
CA LEU A 51 17.81 -1.43 -0.63
C LEU A 51 17.03 -1.24 -1.93
N GLN A 52 17.49 -1.83 -3.04
CA GLN A 52 16.78 -1.75 -4.33
C GLN A 52 15.39 -2.41 -4.26
N LEU A 53 15.27 -3.54 -3.58
CA LEU A 53 14.00 -4.22 -3.37
C LEU A 53 13.04 -3.38 -2.53
N ALA A 54 13.51 -2.81 -1.41
CA ALA A 54 12.70 -1.94 -0.56
C ALA A 54 12.20 -0.70 -1.31
N GLN A 55 13.05 -0.07 -2.13
CA GLN A 55 12.68 1.08 -2.95
C GLN A 55 11.62 0.74 -4.00
N GLY A 56 11.77 -0.39 -4.72
CA GLY A 56 10.77 -0.78 -5.73
C GLY A 56 9.43 -1.19 -5.11
N ILE A 57 9.44 -1.81 -3.92
CA ILE A 57 8.22 -2.10 -3.16
C ILE A 57 7.54 -0.79 -2.72
N ALA A 58 8.30 0.16 -2.16
CA ALA A 58 7.76 1.45 -1.73
C ALA A 58 7.12 2.20 -2.91
N LEU A 59 7.80 2.27 -4.05
CA LEU A 59 7.29 2.94 -5.24
C LEU A 59 6.00 2.27 -5.76
N ALA A 60 5.94 0.93 -5.79
CA ALA A 60 4.72 0.23 -6.20
C ALA A 60 3.55 0.46 -5.23
N LEU A 61 3.83 0.59 -3.93
CA LEU A 61 2.83 0.92 -2.92
C LEU A 61 2.31 2.36 -3.07
N GLU A 62 3.17 3.31 -3.46
CA GLU A 62 2.74 4.69 -3.77
C GLU A 62 1.76 4.72 -4.95
N PHE A 63 2.03 3.95 -6.01
CA PHE A 63 1.09 3.80 -7.14
C PHE A 63 -0.23 3.13 -6.75
N LYS A 64 -0.16 2.08 -5.91
CA LYS A 64 -1.35 1.41 -5.36
C LYS A 64 -2.22 2.38 -4.55
N LEU A 65 -1.58 3.17 -3.69
CA LEU A 65 -2.25 4.15 -2.85
C LEU A 65 -2.85 5.30 -3.69
N GLY A 66 -2.15 5.78 -4.72
CA GLY A 66 -2.68 6.76 -5.66
C GLY A 66 -3.94 6.27 -6.38
N GLY A 67 -3.98 5.00 -6.79
CA GLY A 67 -5.15 4.37 -7.41
C GLY A 67 -6.35 4.27 -6.46
N GLU A 68 -6.11 3.95 -5.20
CA GLU A 68 -7.13 3.91 -4.15
C GLU A 68 -7.69 5.31 -3.87
N VAL A 69 -6.81 6.32 -3.77
CA VAL A 69 -7.22 7.73 -3.60
C VAL A 69 -8.13 8.18 -4.75
N LEU A 70 -7.77 7.92 -6.00
CA LEU A 70 -8.63 8.27 -7.15
C LEU A 70 -10.00 7.60 -7.05
N ARG A 71 -10.05 6.32 -6.64
CA ARG A 71 -11.30 5.57 -6.48
C ARG A 71 -12.21 6.19 -5.41
N THR A 72 -11.63 6.62 -4.29
CA THR A 72 -12.36 7.26 -3.17
C THR A 72 -12.82 8.69 -3.47
N VAL A 73 -12.18 9.40 -4.41
CA VAL A 73 -12.61 10.75 -4.83
C VAL A 73 -13.93 10.72 -5.62
N VAL A 74 -14.26 9.59 -6.27
CA VAL A 74 -15.35 9.49 -7.26
C VAL A 74 -16.52 8.65 -6.79
N VAL A 75 -16.27 7.48 -6.20
CA VAL A 75 -17.35 6.63 -5.70
C VAL A 75 -17.76 7.15 -4.33
N ARG A 76 -18.75 8.03 -4.27
CA ARG A 76 -19.38 8.49 -3.02
C ARG A 76 -20.60 7.65 -2.64
N GLU A 77 -20.53 6.32 -2.72
CA GLU A 77 -21.46 5.48 -1.97
C GLU A 77 -20.92 5.31 -0.55
N TRP A 78 -21.21 6.31 0.28
CA TRP A 78 -20.66 6.50 1.63
C TRP A 78 -20.77 5.28 2.56
N ALA A 79 -21.73 4.39 2.32
CA ALA A 79 -21.98 3.23 3.18
C ALA A 79 -20.95 2.10 2.99
N GLU A 80 -20.58 1.77 1.75
CA GLU A 80 -19.72 0.61 1.49
C GLU A 80 -18.23 0.93 1.69
N LEU A 81 -17.80 2.13 1.33
CA LEU A 81 -16.44 2.62 1.60
C LEU A 81 -16.18 2.86 3.10
N GLY A 82 -17.22 3.24 3.86
CA GLY A 82 -17.12 3.35 5.32
C GLY A 82 -16.83 2.00 5.98
N ILE A 83 -17.48 0.93 5.52
CA ILE A 83 -17.28 -0.43 6.05
C ILE A 83 -15.89 -0.96 5.70
N LEU A 84 -15.45 -0.79 4.46
CA LEU A 84 -14.12 -1.22 4.02
C LEU A 84 -13.01 -0.43 4.72
N GLY A 85 -13.18 0.89 4.87
CA GLY A 85 -12.27 1.74 5.63
C GLY A 85 -12.19 1.36 7.12
N ALA A 86 -13.33 1.01 7.73
CA ALA A 86 -13.38 0.53 9.11
C ALA A 86 -12.62 -0.80 9.30
N ILE A 87 -12.72 -1.73 8.34
CA ILE A 87 -12.00 -3.01 8.38
C ILE A 87 -10.49 -2.79 8.27
N ILE A 88 -10.05 -1.89 7.38
CA ILE A 88 -8.63 -1.57 7.20
C ILE A 88 -8.06 -0.87 8.44
N LEU A 89 -8.80 0.07 9.03
CA LEU A 89 -8.42 0.77 10.27
C LEU A 89 -8.30 -0.23 11.43
N LEU A 90 -9.30 -1.09 11.63
CA LEU A 90 -9.29 -2.14 12.66
C LEU A 90 -8.08 -3.07 12.48
N ARG A 91 -7.78 -3.48 11.25
CA ARG A 91 -6.62 -4.34 10.95
C ARG A 91 -5.31 -3.63 11.27
N ALA A 92 -5.18 -2.34 10.96
CA ALA A 92 -3.99 -1.54 11.28
C ALA A 92 -3.80 -1.39 12.80
N THR A 93 -4.87 -1.08 13.54
CA THR A 93 -4.82 -0.94 15.01
C THR A 93 -4.46 -2.26 15.70
N LEU A 94 -5.09 -3.38 15.30
CA LEU A 94 -4.81 -4.68 15.91
C LEU A 94 -3.36 -5.13 15.65
N THR A 95 -2.90 -4.95 14.41
CA THR A 95 -1.53 -5.31 14.01
C THR A 95 -0.50 -4.42 14.72
N PHE A 96 -0.80 -3.12 14.87
CA PHE A 96 0.05 -2.18 15.60
C PHE A 96 0.14 -2.51 17.09
N LEU A 97 -0.99 -2.84 17.74
CA LEU A 97 -1.02 -3.24 19.15
C LEU A 97 -0.16 -4.48 19.40
N ILE A 98 -0.30 -5.52 18.57
CA ILE A 98 0.50 -6.74 18.68
C ILE A 98 1.99 -6.44 18.48
N HIS A 99 2.34 -5.61 17.48
CA HIS A 99 3.73 -5.23 17.26
C HIS A 99 4.32 -4.46 18.45
N TRP A 100 3.52 -3.63 19.10
CA TRP A 100 3.92 -2.84 20.25
C TRP A 100 4.07 -3.71 21.50
N GLU A 101 3.18 -4.67 21.71
CA GLU A 101 3.25 -5.64 22.81
C GLU A 101 4.50 -6.53 22.69
N ILE A 102 4.81 -7.03 21.49
CA ILE A 102 6.04 -7.80 21.21
C ILE A 102 7.31 -6.97 21.47
N LYS A 103 7.29 -5.67 21.13
CA LYS A 103 8.42 -4.77 21.43
C LYS A 103 8.60 -4.59 22.93
N ASN A 104 7.50 -4.45 23.67
CA ASN A 104 7.50 -4.24 25.11
C ASN A 104 7.92 -5.51 25.89
N GLU A 105 7.52 -6.70 25.43
CA GLU A 105 7.99 -7.97 26.01
C GLU A 105 9.49 -8.21 25.78
N LYS A 106 10.05 -7.77 24.64
CA LYS A 106 11.50 -7.86 24.39
C LYS A 106 12.32 -6.94 25.29
N GLU A 107 11.83 -5.74 25.58
CA GLU A 107 12.47 -4.83 26.55
C GLU A 107 12.34 -5.33 28.00
N ALA A 108 11.30 -6.10 28.33
CA ALA A 108 11.15 -6.71 29.65
C ALA A 108 12.04 -7.95 29.88
N LEU A 109 12.67 -8.49 28.81
CA LEU A 109 13.50 -9.69 28.85
C LEU A 109 15.01 -9.43 28.76
N GLU A 110 15.46 -8.18 28.70
CA GLU A 110 16.89 -7.86 28.89
C GLU A 110 17.23 -7.98 30.39
N PRO A 111 18.05 -8.98 30.81
CA PRO A 111 18.59 -8.99 32.15
C PRO A 111 19.56 -7.81 32.25
N GLY A 112 19.41 -6.99 33.29
CA GLY A 112 20.29 -5.84 33.50
C GLY A 112 21.76 -6.26 33.61
N GLU A 113 22.52 -6.12 32.53
CA GLU A 113 23.97 -5.98 32.61
C GLU A 113 24.30 -4.52 32.97
N LYS A 114 24.19 -4.23 34.27
CA LYS A 114 24.89 -3.09 34.85
C LYS A 114 26.39 -3.41 34.79
N LYS A 115 27.06 -2.78 33.84
CA LYS A 115 28.53 -2.63 33.83
C LYS A 115 28.97 -1.84 35.06
N GLU A 116 30.03 -2.34 35.70
CA GLU A 116 30.88 -1.68 36.72
C GLU A 116 31.22 -0.22 36.40
#